data_AF-B3XS23-F1
#
_entry.id   AF-B3XS23-F1
#
_cell.length_a   1.000
_cell.length_b   1.000
_cell.length_c   1.000
_cell.angle_alpha   90.00
_cell.angle_beta   90.00
_cell.angle_gamma   90.00
#
_symmetry.space_group_name_H-M   'P 1'
#
loop_
_entity.id
_entity.type
_entity.pdbx_description
1 polymer ?
#
loop_
_entity_poly.entity_id
_entity_poly.type
_entity_poly.pdbx_seq_one_letter_code
_entity_poly.pdbx_strand_id
1 'polypeptide(L)'
;MNKDIFKNHIAFYHHYGPYEFLIWKSKDYELKDRIDYVFNRMTSTLSISGDLGSAVLSWNTTGNTLDNIVDYSKSLSYFVGKMETSDDKYEYDSDALEKELSDYLGLNDEEEYSPSLEDRQEMKQDLIECFDEFTGEYNLDSDLRDKLTDFDPDWWEGIPDGRRISDRAKLWAVGLQQAMAQIKQHENNVRTFADTQLADMYSLICDLSVSADLYKTKTEKAFQAVRALNVAIHDVGDNFERLNEIVEDDQNKGID
;
A
#
# COMPACT_ATOMS: atom_id res chain seq x y z
N MET A 1 -2.20 -3.59 -22.51
CA MET A 1 -1.32 -3.15 -21.39
C MET A 1 -0.21 -4.15 -21.05
N ASN A 2 1.05 -3.75 -21.26
CA ASN A 2 2.25 -4.52 -20.89
C ASN A 2 2.49 -4.43 -19.37
N LYS A 3 2.34 -5.54 -18.64
CA LYS A 3 2.52 -5.60 -17.18
C LYS A 3 3.96 -5.37 -16.72
N ASP A 4 4.93 -5.44 -17.63
CA ASP A 4 6.35 -5.32 -17.31
C ASP A 4 6.85 -3.87 -17.28
N ILE A 5 6.01 -2.88 -17.61
CA ILE A 5 6.41 -1.46 -17.66
C ILE A 5 6.97 -0.95 -16.31
N PHE A 6 6.51 -1.50 -15.19
CA PHE A 6 6.95 -1.12 -13.83
C PHE A 6 7.90 -2.12 -13.16
N LYS A 7 8.46 -3.09 -13.90
CA LYS A 7 9.21 -4.22 -13.34
C LYS A 7 10.42 -3.81 -12.48
N ASN A 8 11.01 -2.64 -12.72
CA ASN A 8 12.17 -2.10 -12.00
C ASN A 8 11.87 -0.79 -11.27
N HIS A 9 10.61 -0.53 -10.96
CA HIS A 9 10.21 0.71 -10.30
C HIS A 9 10.35 0.65 -8.78
N ILE A 10 10.62 1.82 -8.21
CA ILE A 10 10.73 2.07 -6.78
C ILE A 10 9.79 3.22 -6.37
N ALA A 11 9.21 3.07 -5.19
CA ALA A 11 8.28 3.99 -4.58
C ALA A 11 8.98 4.87 -3.56
N PHE A 12 8.72 6.17 -3.60
CA PHE A 12 9.07 7.11 -2.55
C PHE A 12 7.80 7.72 -2.00
N TYR A 13 7.61 7.65 -0.68
CA TYR A 13 6.44 8.17 -0.02
C TYR A 13 6.82 9.20 1.04
N HIS A 14 6.12 10.33 1.04
CA HIS A 14 6.26 11.37 2.04
C HIS A 14 4.88 11.91 2.44
N HIS A 15 4.72 12.19 3.73
CA HIS A 15 3.51 12.79 4.27
C HIS A 15 3.86 14.10 4.99
N TYR A 16 3.27 15.21 4.54
CA TYR A 16 3.50 16.55 5.08
C TYR A 16 2.17 17.27 5.33
N GLY A 17 1.73 17.27 6.60
CA GLY A 17 0.46 17.87 6.97
C GLY A 17 -0.71 17.23 6.23
N PRO A 18 -1.51 17.98 5.44
CA PRO A 18 -2.62 17.41 4.69
C PRO A 18 -2.20 16.73 3.37
N TYR A 19 -0.93 16.81 2.98
CA TYR A 19 -0.46 16.32 1.68
C TYR A 19 0.25 14.97 1.80
N GLU A 20 -0.01 14.09 0.84
CA GLU A 20 0.69 12.82 0.64
C GLU A 20 1.33 12.81 -0.75
N PHE A 21 2.62 12.57 -0.80
CA PHE A 21 3.41 12.51 -2.02
C PHE A 21 3.86 11.07 -2.22
N LEU A 22 3.55 10.51 -3.37
CA LEU A 22 4.00 9.19 -3.78
C LEU A 22 4.62 9.30 -5.17
N ILE A 23 5.90 8.99 -5.29
CA ILE A 23 6.63 8.99 -6.56
C ILE A 23 6.89 7.54 -6.93
N TRP A 24 6.46 7.13 -8.11
CA TRP A 24 6.69 5.82 -8.69
C TRP A 24 7.56 5.96 -9.93
N LYS A 25 8.82 5.54 -9.86
CA LYS A 25 9.78 5.73 -10.95
C LYS A 25 10.70 4.54 -11.14
N SER A 26 11.28 4.42 -12.33
CA SER A 26 12.32 3.42 -12.57
C SER A 26 13.53 3.66 -11.67
N LYS A 27 14.13 2.58 -11.18
CA LYS A 27 15.41 2.62 -10.47
C LYS A 27 16.56 3.06 -11.37
N ASP A 28 16.47 2.73 -12.66
CA ASP A 28 17.55 2.91 -13.62
C ASP A 28 17.43 4.23 -14.40
N TYR A 29 16.21 4.78 -14.49
CA TYR A 29 15.90 5.98 -15.28
C TYR A 29 15.01 6.94 -14.49
N GLU A 30 15.44 8.20 -14.36
CA GLU A 30 14.74 9.18 -13.49
C GLU A 30 13.34 9.56 -13.99
N LEU A 31 13.18 9.65 -15.31
CA LEU A 31 11.96 10.18 -15.93
C LEU A 31 11.12 9.09 -16.60
N LYS A 32 11.75 8.05 -17.15
CA LYS A 32 11.05 7.04 -17.94
C LYS A 32 9.99 6.32 -17.12
N ASP A 33 8.75 6.32 -17.63
CA ASP A 33 7.59 5.68 -17.02
C ASP A 33 7.33 6.16 -15.57
N ARG A 34 7.76 7.38 -15.24
CA ARG A 34 7.59 7.98 -13.91
C ARG A 34 6.18 8.51 -13.73
N ILE A 35 5.63 8.30 -12.54
CA ILE A 35 4.35 8.87 -12.10
C ILE A 35 4.53 9.50 -10.71
N ASP A 36 4.13 10.76 -10.62
CA ASP A 36 4.12 11.53 -9.39
C ASP A 36 2.67 11.74 -8.96
N TYR A 37 2.31 11.17 -7.81
CA TYR A 37 1.02 11.31 -7.16
C TYR A 37 1.14 12.34 -6.03
N VAL A 38 0.30 13.37 -6.05
CA VAL A 38 0.17 14.35 -4.98
C VAL A 38 -1.27 14.38 -4.54
N PHE A 39 -1.52 13.94 -3.31
CA PHE A 39 -2.85 13.85 -2.76
C PHE A 39 -3.06 14.85 -1.62
N ASN A 40 -4.14 15.63 -1.71
CA ASN A 40 -4.55 16.57 -0.68
C ASN A 40 -5.75 16.02 0.10
N ARG A 41 -5.54 15.64 1.36
CA ARG A 41 -6.57 15.09 2.24
C ARG A 41 -7.70 16.07 2.58
N MET A 42 -7.43 17.38 2.51
CA MET A 42 -8.46 18.39 2.84
C MET A 42 -9.52 18.48 1.75
N THR A 43 -9.11 18.37 0.48
CA THR A 43 -10.02 18.49 -0.66
C THR A 43 -10.36 17.13 -1.29
N SER A 44 -9.74 16.04 -0.81
CA SER A 44 -9.74 14.72 -1.43
C SER A 44 -9.45 14.79 -2.93
N THR A 45 -8.38 15.50 -3.27
CA THR A 45 -7.94 15.69 -4.66
C THR A 45 -6.62 14.98 -4.88
N LEU A 46 -6.56 14.15 -5.92
CA LEU A 46 -5.33 13.52 -6.38
C LEU A 46 -4.88 14.19 -7.68
N SER A 47 -3.69 14.80 -7.65
CA SER A 47 -2.98 15.24 -8.84
C SER A 47 -1.99 14.16 -9.26
N ILE A 48 -1.99 13.84 -10.55
CA ILE A 48 -1.10 12.87 -11.19
C ILE A 48 -0.30 13.62 -12.25
N SER A 49 1.00 13.37 -12.30
CA SER A 49 1.90 13.95 -13.31
C SER A 49 3.06 13.00 -13.61
N GLY A 50 3.86 13.31 -14.62
CA GLY A 50 5.06 12.54 -14.97
C GLY A 50 5.16 12.27 -16.47
N ASP A 51 5.91 11.23 -16.83
CA ASP A 51 6.15 10.82 -18.21
C ASP A 51 4.91 10.16 -18.83
N LEU A 52 4.05 9.59 -17.99
CA LEU A 52 2.75 9.05 -18.38
C LEU A 52 1.64 10.11 -18.31
N GLY A 53 1.95 11.37 -18.62
CA GLY A 53 0.97 12.47 -18.67
C GLY A 53 0.46 12.93 -17.32
N SER A 54 -0.66 13.67 -17.35
CA SER A 54 -1.23 14.31 -16.17
C SER A 54 -2.74 14.12 -16.04
N ALA A 55 -3.21 14.15 -14.79
CA ALA A 55 -4.63 14.14 -14.45
C ALA A 55 -4.89 14.76 -13.08
N VAL A 56 -6.12 15.22 -12.87
CA VAL A 56 -6.63 15.62 -11.57
C VAL A 56 -7.93 14.88 -11.30
N LEU A 57 -7.99 14.21 -10.15
CA LEU A 57 -9.15 13.48 -9.69
C LEU A 57 -9.69 14.12 -8.41
N SER A 58 -11.02 14.20 -8.29
CA SER A 58 -11.68 14.71 -7.09
C SER A 58 -12.77 13.77 -6.60
N TRP A 59 -12.80 13.51 -5.29
CA TRP A 59 -13.89 12.76 -4.65
C TRP A 59 -14.96 13.66 -4.02
N ASN A 60 -14.73 14.98 -3.97
CA ASN A 60 -15.66 15.97 -3.40
C ASN A 60 -16.11 15.61 -1.96
N THR A 61 -15.22 14.98 -1.19
CA THR A 61 -15.40 14.65 0.22
C THR A 61 -14.18 15.11 1.03
N THR A 62 -14.27 15.03 2.36
CA THR A 62 -13.14 15.30 3.26
C THR A 62 -12.70 14.03 3.97
N GLY A 63 -11.40 13.90 4.23
CA GLY A 63 -10.87 12.87 5.14
C GLY A 63 -10.50 11.55 4.46
N ASN A 64 -10.56 11.46 3.14
CA ASN A 64 -9.91 10.36 2.43
C ASN A 64 -8.40 10.44 2.65
N THR A 65 -7.76 9.27 2.65
CA THR A 65 -6.31 9.08 2.60
C THR A 65 -5.91 8.48 1.26
N LEU A 66 -4.62 8.51 0.94
CA LEU A 66 -4.10 7.85 -0.27
C LEU A 66 -4.42 6.34 -0.29
N ASP A 67 -4.51 5.69 0.87
CA ASP A 67 -4.97 4.29 0.99
C ASP A 67 -6.41 4.09 0.51
N ASN A 68 -7.32 5.01 0.84
CA ASN A 68 -8.68 4.95 0.32
C ASN A 68 -8.68 5.09 -1.20
N ILE A 69 -7.83 5.97 -1.73
CA ILE A 69 -7.72 6.18 -3.17
C ILE A 69 -7.16 4.93 -3.87
N VAL A 70 -6.20 4.22 -3.26
CA VAL A 70 -5.72 2.91 -3.75
C VAL A 70 -6.88 1.92 -3.83
N ASP A 71 -7.74 1.85 -2.82
CA ASP A 71 -8.90 0.95 -2.85
C ASP A 71 -9.88 1.33 -3.96
N TYR A 72 -10.16 2.62 -4.14
CA TYR A 72 -10.99 3.12 -5.24
C TYR A 72 -10.40 2.80 -6.61
N SER A 73 -9.07 2.86 -6.76
CA SER A 73 -8.39 2.56 -8.02
C SER A 73 -8.55 1.11 -8.50
N LYS A 74 -8.95 0.18 -7.62
CA LYS A 74 -9.25 -1.22 -7.99
C LYS A 74 -10.49 -1.32 -8.88
N SER A 75 -11.43 -0.38 -8.75
CA SER A 75 -12.52 -0.19 -9.69
C SER A 75 -12.11 0.89 -10.69
N LEU A 76 -11.59 0.45 -11.83
CA LEU A 76 -11.05 1.37 -12.83
C LEU A 76 -12.11 2.37 -13.34
N SER A 77 -13.35 1.91 -13.55
CA SER A 77 -14.46 2.78 -13.95
C SER A 77 -14.78 3.85 -12.91
N TYR A 78 -14.79 3.48 -11.62
CA TYR A 78 -15.00 4.44 -10.54
C TYR A 78 -13.84 5.44 -10.46
N PHE A 79 -12.60 4.97 -10.55
CA PHE A 79 -11.41 5.80 -10.50
C PHE A 79 -11.38 6.84 -11.62
N VAL A 80 -11.58 6.39 -12.87
CA VAL A 80 -11.65 7.27 -14.05
C VAL A 80 -12.86 8.19 -14.00
N GLY A 81 -13.97 7.72 -13.43
CA GLY A 81 -15.16 8.53 -13.17
C GLY A 81 -14.92 9.72 -12.25
N LYS A 82 -13.79 9.76 -11.52
CA LYS A 82 -13.40 10.91 -10.68
C LYS A 82 -12.42 11.87 -11.34
N MET A 83 -11.97 11.61 -12.56
CA MET A 83 -11.11 12.53 -13.30
C MET A 83 -11.91 13.75 -13.76
N GLU A 84 -11.54 14.91 -13.22
CA GLU A 84 -12.06 16.23 -13.59
C GLU A 84 -11.34 16.78 -14.81
N THR A 85 -10.05 16.49 -14.94
CA THR A 85 -9.22 16.83 -16.10
C THR A 85 -8.11 15.78 -16.28
N SER A 86 -7.73 15.51 -17.52
CA SER A 86 -6.62 14.60 -17.86
C SER A 86 -6.20 14.77 -19.30
N ASP A 87 -4.92 14.54 -19.59
CA ASP A 87 -4.40 14.64 -20.96
C ASP A 87 -5.03 13.61 -21.91
N ASP A 88 -5.34 12.41 -21.43
CA ASP A 88 -5.96 11.34 -22.24
C ASP A 88 -6.82 10.43 -21.34
N LYS A 89 -8.09 10.82 -21.10
CA LYS A 89 -9.03 10.04 -20.25
C LYS A 89 -9.49 8.76 -20.94
N TYR A 90 -9.81 8.91 -22.21
CA TYR A 90 -10.39 7.88 -23.05
C TYR A 90 -9.60 7.76 -24.35
N GLU A 91 -9.66 6.57 -24.93
CA GLU A 91 -9.27 6.26 -26.29
C GLU A 91 -10.51 5.76 -27.01
N TYR A 92 -10.63 6.06 -28.30
CA TYR A 92 -11.79 5.68 -29.10
C TYR A 92 -11.36 4.56 -30.06
N ASP A 93 -12.08 3.44 -29.99
CA ASP A 93 -11.77 2.24 -30.75
C ASP A 93 -12.83 2.09 -31.86
N SER A 94 -12.40 2.29 -33.11
CA SER A 94 -13.30 2.30 -34.27
C SER A 94 -13.93 0.94 -34.52
N ASP A 95 -13.18 -0.16 -34.32
CA ASP A 95 -13.72 -1.52 -34.47
C ASP A 95 -14.79 -1.80 -33.41
N ALA A 96 -14.55 -1.32 -32.18
CA ALA A 96 -15.53 -1.37 -31.11
C ALA A 96 -16.77 -0.53 -31.43
N LEU A 97 -16.58 0.71 -31.91
CA LEU A 97 -17.66 1.61 -32.28
C LEU A 97 -18.56 0.97 -33.34
N GLU A 98 -17.97 0.43 -34.40
CA GLU A 98 -18.72 -0.22 -35.47
C GLU A 98 -19.61 -1.35 -34.96
N LYS A 99 -19.09 -2.14 -34.02
CA LYS A 99 -19.83 -3.24 -33.42
C LYS A 99 -20.95 -2.74 -32.53
N GLU A 100 -20.66 -1.78 -31.66
CA GLU A 100 -21.66 -1.23 -30.74
C GLU A 100 -22.79 -0.52 -31.51
N LEU A 101 -22.48 0.18 -32.60
CA LEU A 101 -23.49 0.77 -33.49
C LEU A 101 -24.35 -0.29 -34.18
N SER A 102 -23.76 -1.41 -34.62
CA SER A 102 -24.54 -2.52 -35.17
C SER A 102 -25.53 -3.08 -34.16
N ASP A 103 -25.12 -3.20 -32.89
CA ASP A 103 -25.96 -3.72 -31.82
C ASP A 103 -27.04 -2.69 -31.43
N TYR A 104 -26.68 -1.39 -31.28
CA TYR A 104 -27.61 -0.30 -30.98
C TYR A 104 -28.70 -0.13 -32.03
N LEU A 105 -28.33 -0.21 -33.32
CA LEU A 105 -29.26 -0.12 -34.43
C LEU A 105 -29.96 -1.45 -34.72
N GLY A 106 -29.76 -2.51 -33.92
CA GLY A 106 -30.42 -3.80 -34.11
C GLY A 106 -30.13 -4.45 -35.48
N LEU A 107 -28.95 -4.21 -36.06
CA LEU A 107 -28.61 -4.71 -37.41
C LEU A 107 -28.45 -6.23 -37.47
N ASN A 108 -28.23 -6.85 -36.30
CA ASN A 108 -28.04 -8.29 -36.15
C ASN A 108 -29.32 -9.02 -35.70
N ASP A 109 -30.41 -8.28 -35.47
CA ASP A 109 -31.64 -8.81 -34.91
C ASP A 109 -32.58 -9.29 -36.01
N GLU A 110 -33.31 -10.38 -35.73
CA GLU A 110 -34.38 -10.89 -36.61
C GLU A 110 -35.70 -10.10 -36.46
N GLU A 111 -35.75 -9.16 -35.50
CA GLU A 111 -36.94 -8.32 -35.24
C GLU A 111 -37.06 -7.18 -36.26
N GLU A 112 -38.31 -6.90 -36.64
CA GLU A 112 -38.63 -5.82 -37.58
C GLU A 112 -38.71 -4.48 -36.83
N TYR A 113 -37.61 -3.74 -36.85
CA TYR A 113 -37.55 -2.37 -36.35
C TYR A 113 -38.03 -1.37 -37.42
N SER A 114 -38.54 -0.23 -36.96
CA SER A 114 -38.67 0.99 -37.76
C SER A 114 -37.52 1.93 -37.36
N PRO A 115 -36.74 2.49 -38.31
CA PRO A 115 -36.85 2.38 -39.76
C PRO A 115 -36.27 1.06 -40.32
N SER A 116 -36.36 0.86 -41.64
CA SER A 116 -36.01 -0.41 -42.30
C SER A 116 -34.55 -0.81 -42.07
N LEU A 117 -34.20 -2.08 -42.30
CA LEU A 117 -32.82 -2.54 -42.17
C LEU A 117 -31.84 -1.75 -43.07
N GLU A 118 -32.26 -1.41 -44.29
CA GLU A 118 -31.46 -0.63 -45.24
C GLU A 118 -31.22 0.79 -44.70
N ASP A 119 -32.27 1.46 -44.20
CA ASP A 119 -32.15 2.79 -43.59
C ASP A 119 -31.25 2.76 -42.35
N ARG A 120 -31.33 1.70 -41.53
CA ARG A 120 -30.47 1.52 -40.35
C ARG A 120 -29.01 1.27 -40.72
N GLN A 121 -28.75 0.57 -41.82
CA GLN A 121 -27.39 0.40 -42.35
C GLN A 121 -26.82 1.71 -42.88
N GLU A 122 -27.62 2.52 -43.57
CA GLU A 122 -27.24 3.87 -44.01
C GLU A 122 -26.93 4.76 -42.80
N MET A 123 -27.83 4.80 -41.80
CA MET A 123 -27.59 5.56 -40.56
C MET A 123 -26.28 5.16 -39.88
N LYS A 124 -25.96 3.86 -39.80
CA LYS A 124 -24.68 3.41 -39.25
C LYS A 124 -23.49 4.03 -39.99
N GLN A 125 -23.53 4.00 -41.32
CA GLN A 125 -22.44 4.54 -42.14
C GLN A 125 -22.30 6.05 -41.94
N ASP A 126 -23.42 6.78 -41.96
CA ASP A 126 -23.43 8.23 -41.73
C ASP A 126 -22.89 8.58 -40.33
N LEU A 127 -23.25 7.80 -39.30
CA LEU A 127 -22.73 7.97 -37.94
C LEU A 127 -21.22 7.80 -37.87
N ILE A 128 -20.67 6.75 -38.51
CA ILE A 128 -19.22 6.52 -38.54
C ILE A 128 -18.51 7.68 -39.25
N GLU A 129 -19.06 8.16 -40.36
CA GLU A 129 -18.49 9.29 -41.11
C GLU A 129 -18.54 10.61 -40.32
N CYS A 130 -19.54 10.77 -39.46
CA CYS A 130 -19.69 11.94 -38.60
C CYS A 130 -18.90 11.86 -37.29
N PHE A 131 -18.32 10.71 -36.95
CA PHE A 131 -17.62 10.49 -35.69
C PHE A 131 -16.19 11.04 -35.75
N ASP A 132 -15.85 11.91 -34.81
CA ASP A 132 -14.48 12.39 -34.63
C ASP A 132 -13.76 11.52 -33.57
N GLU A 133 -12.89 10.62 -34.03
CA GLU A 133 -12.10 9.74 -33.17
C GLU A 133 -11.17 10.48 -32.19
N PHE A 134 -10.84 11.75 -32.44
CA PHE A 134 -9.98 12.52 -31.56
C PHE A 134 -10.74 13.09 -30.36
N THR A 135 -11.99 13.50 -30.57
CA THR A 135 -12.83 14.11 -29.53
C THR A 135 -13.86 13.14 -28.95
N GLY A 136 -14.20 12.08 -29.68
CA GLY A 136 -15.29 11.17 -29.37
C GLY A 136 -16.67 11.77 -29.59
N GLU A 137 -16.76 12.83 -30.37
CA GLU A 137 -18.02 13.56 -30.61
C GLU A 137 -18.56 13.28 -32.01
N TYR A 138 -19.88 13.38 -32.14
CA TYR A 138 -20.57 13.25 -33.42
C TYR A 138 -20.90 14.62 -34.01
N ASN A 139 -20.44 14.87 -35.23
CA ASN A 139 -20.75 16.07 -36.01
C ASN A 139 -22.00 15.89 -36.89
N LEU A 140 -23.14 15.56 -36.26
CA LEU A 140 -24.38 15.23 -36.95
C LEU A 140 -25.04 16.46 -37.59
N ASP A 141 -25.46 16.33 -38.85
CA ASP A 141 -26.34 17.28 -39.51
C ASP A 141 -27.81 17.15 -39.04
N SER A 142 -28.70 18.00 -39.57
CA SER A 142 -30.12 17.99 -39.19
C SER A 142 -30.82 16.69 -39.60
N ASP A 143 -30.49 16.18 -40.79
CA ASP A 143 -31.21 15.07 -41.40
C ASP A 143 -30.94 13.77 -40.64
N LEU A 144 -29.67 13.54 -40.26
CA LEU A 144 -29.27 12.40 -39.46
C LEU A 144 -29.83 12.49 -38.02
N ARG A 145 -29.92 13.69 -37.45
CA ARG A 145 -30.57 13.88 -36.13
C ARG A 145 -32.06 13.53 -36.17
N ASP A 146 -32.77 13.95 -37.22
CA ASP A 146 -34.19 13.64 -37.38
C ASP A 146 -34.39 12.13 -37.55
N LYS A 147 -33.58 11.47 -38.40
CA LYS A 147 -33.59 10.00 -38.55
C LYS A 147 -33.35 9.28 -37.21
N LEU A 148 -32.38 9.75 -36.42
CA LEU A 148 -32.08 9.18 -35.09
C LEU A 148 -33.22 9.40 -34.10
N THR A 149 -33.83 10.58 -34.07
CA THR A 149 -34.97 10.87 -33.20
C THR A 149 -36.21 10.04 -33.55
N ASP A 150 -36.41 9.72 -34.82
CA ASP A 150 -37.48 8.82 -35.26
C ASP A 150 -37.22 7.36 -34.85
N PHE A 151 -35.95 6.93 -34.81
CA PHE A 151 -35.54 5.59 -34.37
C PHE A 151 -35.56 5.45 -32.84
N ASP A 152 -34.88 6.36 -32.15
CA ASP A 152 -34.72 6.43 -30.70
C ASP A 152 -34.86 7.89 -30.26
N PRO A 153 -36.00 8.28 -29.69
CA PRO A 153 -36.23 9.65 -29.26
C PRO A 153 -35.21 10.19 -28.25
N ASP A 154 -34.51 9.32 -27.51
CA ASP A 154 -33.53 9.70 -26.48
C ASP A 154 -32.09 9.29 -26.89
N TRP A 155 -31.81 9.19 -28.20
CA TRP A 155 -30.55 8.70 -28.75
C TRP A 155 -29.30 9.39 -28.18
N TRP A 156 -29.38 10.67 -27.80
CA TRP A 156 -28.25 11.41 -27.25
C TRP A 156 -27.75 10.88 -25.89
N GLU A 157 -28.56 10.09 -25.17
CA GLU A 157 -28.14 9.46 -23.92
C GLU A 157 -27.43 8.13 -24.13
N GLY A 158 -27.76 7.43 -25.22
CA GLY A 158 -27.42 6.02 -25.42
C GLY A 158 -26.62 5.71 -26.68
N ILE A 159 -26.40 6.69 -27.57
CA ILE A 159 -25.63 6.47 -28.78
C ILE A 159 -24.22 5.98 -28.44
N PRO A 160 -23.79 4.83 -28.97
CA PRO A 160 -22.44 4.32 -28.76
C PRO A 160 -21.39 5.31 -29.22
N ASP A 161 -20.24 5.34 -28.57
CA ASP A 161 -19.12 6.21 -28.96
C ASP A 161 -17.79 5.45 -29.02
N GLY A 162 -17.79 4.10 -28.91
CA GLY A 162 -16.57 3.30 -28.97
C GLY A 162 -15.57 3.59 -27.84
N ARG A 163 -15.99 4.33 -26.80
CA ARG A 163 -15.11 4.84 -25.74
C ARG A 163 -14.50 3.70 -24.94
N ARG A 164 -13.19 3.76 -24.75
CA ARG A 164 -12.41 2.88 -23.89
C ARG A 164 -11.59 3.71 -22.92
N ILE A 165 -11.41 3.17 -21.71
CA ILE A 165 -10.50 3.81 -20.74
C ILE A 165 -9.08 3.72 -21.31
N SER A 166 -8.39 4.85 -21.42
CA SER A 166 -7.06 4.89 -22.03
C SER A 166 -6.07 3.97 -21.31
N ASP A 167 -5.12 3.39 -22.05
CA ASP A 167 -4.05 2.60 -21.42
C ASP A 167 -3.25 3.42 -20.39
N ARG A 168 -3.15 4.74 -20.57
CA ARG A 168 -2.53 5.66 -19.60
C ARG A 168 -3.31 5.74 -18.29
N ALA A 169 -4.63 5.90 -18.33
CA ALA A 169 -5.47 5.90 -17.14
C ALA A 169 -5.40 4.56 -16.38
N LYS A 170 -5.32 3.44 -17.11
CA LYS A 170 -5.06 2.11 -16.52
C LYS A 170 -3.72 2.09 -15.79
N LEU A 171 -2.66 2.62 -16.41
CA LEU A 171 -1.32 2.66 -15.83
C LEU A 171 -1.24 3.53 -14.57
N TRP A 172 -1.96 4.64 -14.49
CA TRP A 172 -2.06 5.44 -13.27
C TRP A 172 -2.69 4.66 -12.11
N ALA A 173 -3.78 3.94 -12.35
CA ALA A 173 -4.41 3.13 -11.33
C ALA A 173 -3.48 1.99 -10.87
N VAL A 174 -2.86 1.28 -11.81
CA VAL A 174 -1.95 0.16 -11.52
C VAL A 174 -0.69 0.65 -10.81
N GLY A 175 -0.09 1.76 -11.25
CA GLY A 175 1.08 2.35 -10.65
C GLY A 175 0.84 2.76 -9.20
N LEU A 176 -0.31 3.39 -8.92
CA LEU A 176 -0.71 3.77 -7.57
C LEU A 176 -0.82 2.54 -6.65
N GLN A 177 -1.45 1.47 -7.12
CA GLN A 177 -1.61 0.22 -6.36
C GLN A 177 -0.26 -0.44 -6.07
N GLN A 178 0.60 -0.56 -7.07
CA GLN A 178 1.91 -1.22 -6.92
C GLN A 178 2.85 -0.42 -6.02
N ALA A 179 2.89 0.90 -6.22
CA ALA A 179 3.72 1.79 -5.41
C ALA A 179 3.32 1.73 -3.94
N MET A 180 2.03 1.84 -3.61
CA MET A 180 1.56 1.75 -2.22
C MET A 180 1.74 0.35 -1.62
N ALA A 181 1.60 -0.72 -2.41
CA ALA A 181 1.92 -2.06 -1.95
C ALA A 181 3.40 -2.20 -1.57
N GLN A 182 4.31 -1.62 -2.36
CA GLN A 182 5.75 -1.62 -2.07
C GLN A 182 6.07 -0.86 -0.77
N ILE A 183 5.45 0.30 -0.56
CA ILE A 183 5.60 1.09 0.69
C ILE A 183 5.15 0.27 1.90
N LYS A 184 3.95 -0.31 1.86
CA LYS A 184 3.43 -1.14 2.96
C LYS A 184 4.30 -2.35 3.24
N GLN A 185 4.83 -2.99 2.20
CA GLN A 185 5.76 -4.10 2.36
C GLN A 185 7.05 -3.65 3.06
N HIS A 186 7.60 -2.50 2.68
CA HIS A 186 8.80 -1.96 3.30
C HIS A 186 8.56 -1.60 4.78
N GLU A 187 7.44 -0.94 5.10
CA GLU A 187 7.06 -0.61 6.48
C GLU A 187 6.89 -1.86 7.35
N ASN A 188 6.21 -2.90 6.83
CA ASN A 188 6.06 -4.16 7.52
C ASN A 188 7.41 -4.83 7.79
N ASN A 189 8.31 -4.86 6.79
CA ASN A 189 9.64 -5.44 6.96
C ASN A 189 10.46 -4.71 8.05
N VAL A 190 10.42 -3.37 8.05
CA VAL A 190 11.10 -2.55 9.07
C VAL A 190 10.53 -2.83 10.46
N ARG A 191 9.20 -2.91 10.59
CA ARG A 191 8.53 -3.22 11.85
C ARG A 191 8.90 -4.61 12.37
N THR A 192 8.83 -5.64 11.53
CA THR A 192 9.19 -7.01 11.91
C THR A 192 10.66 -7.12 12.34
N PHE A 193 11.57 -6.41 11.67
CA PHE A 193 12.97 -6.36 12.06
C PHE A 193 13.17 -5.70 13.43
N ALA A 194 12.50 -4.57 13.69
CA ALA A 194 12.55 -3.90 14.99
C ALA A 194 11.99 -4.77 16.12
N ASP A 195 10.86 -5.45 15.87
CA ASP A 195 10.23 -6.36 16.83
C ASP A 195 11.15 -7.54 17.16
N THR A 196 11.89 -8.06 16.18
CA THR A 196 12.86 -9.14 16.37
C THR A 196 14.06 -8.67 17.20
N GLN A 197 14.63 -7.48 16.91
CA GLN A 197 15.72 -6.93 17.72
C GLN A 197 15.29 -6.67 19.17
N LEU A 198 14.08 -6.19 19.39
CA LEU A 198 13.52 -6.02 20.73
C LEU A 198 13.38 -7.36 21.45
N ALA A 199 12.87 -8.39 20.78
CA ALA A 199 12.75 -9.73 21.36
C ALA A 199 14.12 -10.33 21.76
N ASP A 200 15.13 -10.18 20.90
CA ASP A 200 16.50 -10.63 21.19
C ASP A 200 17.09 -9.88 22.40
N MET A 201 16.87 -8.56 22.48
CA MET A 201 17.28 -7.76 23.64
C MET A 201 16.58 -8.22 24.94
N TYR A 202 15.27 -8.50 24.90
CA TYR A 202 14.55 -9.00 26.07
C TYR A 202 15.07 -10.37 26.52
N SER A 203 15.36 -11.28 25.58
CA SER A 203 15.96 -12.58 25.91
C SER A 203 17.32 -12.42 26.59
N LEU A 204 18.18 -11.55 26.07
CA LEU A 204 19.49 -11.28 26.66
C LEU A 204 19.38 -10.71 28.09
N ILE A 205 18.42 -9.82 28.34
CA ILE A 205 18.16 -9.27 29.68
C ILE A 205 17.70 -10.37 30.64
N CYS A 206 16.83 -11.29 30.20
CA CYS A 206 16.40 -12.43 31.00
C CYS A 206 17.59 -13.34 31.35
N ASP A 207 18.44 -13.68 30.38
CA ASP A 207 19.63 -14.52 30.61
C ASP A 207 20.64 -13.87 31.57
N LEU A 208 20.84 -12.55 31.45
CA LEU A 208 21.67 -11.76 32.36
C LEU A 208 21.08 -11.72 33.77
N SER A 209 19.75 -11.61 33.90
CA SER A 209 19.06 -11.60 35.19
C SER A 209 19.18 -12.93 35.92
N VAL A 210 18.97 -14.04 35.21
CA VAL A 210 19.18 -15.40 35.73
C VAL A 210 20.62 -15.61 36.17
N SER A 211 21.58 -15.13 35.37
CA SER A 211 23.00 -15.21 35.71
C SER A 211 23.35 -14.40 36.96
N ALA A 212 22.80 -13.18 37.09
CA ALA A 212 23.02 -12.32 38.26
C ALA A 212 22.46 -12.96 39.55
N ASP A 213 21.28 -13.56 39.50
CA ASP A 213 20.70 -14.28 40.64
C ASP A 213 21.55 -15.50 41.03
N LEU A 214 22.11 -16.21 40.04
CA LEU A 214 23.01 -17.34 40.27
C LEU A 214 24.31 -16.90 40.95
N TYR A 215 24.89 -15.78 40.51
CA TYR A 215 26.08 -15.18 41.12
C TYR A 215 25.79 -14.73 42.55
N LYS A 216 24.69 -14.01 42.77
CA LYS A 216 24.25 -13.57 44.10
C LYS A 216 24.14 -14.75 45.06
N THR A 217 23.49 -15.82 44.63
CA THR A 217 23.32 -17.06 45.42
C THR A 217 24.67 -17.72 45.76
N LYS A 218 25.64 -17.73 44.83
CA LYS A 218 26.99 -18.26 45.10
C LYS A 218 27.75 -17.40 46.11
N THR A 219 27.69 -16.07 46.01
CA THR A 219 28.29 -15.16 47.00
C THR A 219 27.66 -15.31 48.38
N GLU A 220 26.34 -15.45 48.47
CA GLU A 220 25.62 -15.67 49.74
C GLU A 220 26.09 -16.96 50.42
N LYS A 221 26.20 -18.05 49.65
CA LYS A 221 26.74 -19.34 50.14
C LYS A 221 28.20 -19.23 50.58
N ALA A 222 29.03 -18.48 49.84
CA ALA A 222 30.42 -18.24 50.23
C ALA A 222 30.52 -17.45 51.54
N PHE A 223 29.71 -16.40 51.72
CA PHE A 223 29.64 -15.64 52.97
C PHE A 223 29.18 -16.50 54.16
N GLN A 224 28.17 -17.37 53.95
CA GLN A 224 27.73 -18.30 54.98
C GLN A 224 28.83 -19.31 55.35
N ALA A 225 29.56 -19.83 54.37
CA ALA A 225 30.69 -20.73 54.61
C ALA A 225 31.83 -20.05 55.40
N VAL A 226 32.16 -18.78 55.07
CA VAL A 226 33.15 -18.00 55.82
C VAL A 226 32.70 -17.74 57.26
N ARG A 227 31.42 -17.43 57.48
CA ARG A 227 30.87 -17.29 58.84
C ARG A 227 30.96 -18.59 59.64
N ALA A 228 30.61 -19.72 59.03
CA ALA A 228 30.70 -21.02 59.69
C ALA A 228 32.15 -21.38 60.05
N LEU A 229 33.11 -21.07 59.16
CA LEU A 229 34.54 -21.22 59.43
C LEU A 229 35.01 -20.36 60.61
N ASN A 230 34.58 -19.10 60.68
CA ASN A 230 34.95 -18.22 61.80
C ASN A 230 34.40 -18.71 63.14
N VAL A 231 33.18 -19.25 63.18
CA VAL A 231 32.62 -19.85 64.41
C VAL A 231 33.43 -21.07 64.84
N ALA A 232 33.76 -21.96 63.90
CA ALA A 232 34.57 -23.14 64.21
C ALA A 232 35.98 -22.79 64.70
N ILE A 233 36.59 -21.72 64.18
CA ILE A 233 37.89 -21.22 64.66
C ILE A 233 37.79 -20.70 66.10
N HIS A 234 36.71 -20.00 66.44
CA HIS A 234 36.47 -19.51 67.81
C HIS A 234 36.30 -20.67 68.79
N ASP A 235 35.48 -21.67 68.44
CA ASP A 235 35.26 -22.86 69.28
C ASP A 235 36.55 -23.67 69.50
N VAL A 236 37.45 -23.71 68.51
CA VAL A 236 38.77 -24.34 68.66
C VAL A 236 39.67 -23.50 69.59
N GLY A 237 39.63 -22.17 69.48
CA GLY A 237 40.35 -21.26 70.37
C GLY A 237 39.93 -21.42 71.83
N ASP A 238 38.62 -21.43 72.10
CA ASP A 238 38.06 -21.59 73.45
C ASP A 238 38.41 -22.96 74.06
N ASN A 239 38.46 -24.01 73.23
CA ASN A 239 38.92 -25.33 73.66
C ASN A 239 40.44 -25.37 73.93
N PHE A 240 41.23 -24.57 73.22
CA PHE A 240 42.66 -24.46 73.44
C PHE A 240 42.99 -23.71 74.75
N GLU A 241 42.23 -22.65 75.06
CA GLU A 241 42.34 -21.94 76.34
C GLU A 241 41.96 -22.85 77.52
N ARG A 242 40.86 -23.61 77.40
CA ARG A 242 40.49 -24.61 78.42
C ARG A 242 41.53 -25.71 78.62
N LEU A 243 42.19 -26.15 77.54
CA LEU A 243 43.27 -27.13 77.64
C LEU A 243 44.51 -26.54 78.32
N ASN A 244 44.83 -25.27 78.08
CA ASN A 244 45.92 -24.58 78.78
C ASN A 244 45.61 -24.40 80.27
N GLU A 245 44.38 -24.05 80.63
CA GLU A 245 43.95 -23.97 82.04
C GLU A 245 44.09 -25.32 82.75
N ILE A 246 43.71 -26.43 82.09
CA ILE A 246 43.86 -27.79 82.65
C ILE A 246 45.34 -28.16 82.84
N VAL A 247 46.21 -27.78 81.90
CA VAL A 247 47.66 -28.05 81.99
C VAL A 247 48.32 -27.22 83.10
N GLU A 248 47.88 -25.97 83.32
CA GLU A 248 48.37 -25.12 84.41
C GLU A 248 47.88 -25.61 85.79
N ASP A 249 46.66 -26.13 85.89
CA ASP A 249 46.11 -26.68 87.14
C ASP A 249 46.78 -28.00 87.55
N ASP A 250 47.18 -28.84 86.60
CA ASP A 250 47.92 -30.10 86.88
C ASP A 250 49.38 -29.83 87.28
N GLN A 251 50.01 -28.74 86.80
CA GLN A 251 51.34 -28.34 87.27
C GLN A 251 51.33 -27.80 88.70
N ASN A 252 50.22 -27.23 89.17
CA ASN A 252 50.07 -26.72 90.54
C ASN A 252 49.64 -27.77 91.57
N LYS A 253 49.24 -28.99 91.17
CA LYS A 253 48.85 -30.08 92.08
C LYS A 253 49.97 -31.08 92.39
N GLY A 254 51.19 -30.86 91.89
CA GLY A 254 52.34 -31.73 92.08
C GLY A 254 53.32 -31.32 93.19
N ILE A 255 52.97 -30.35 94.03
CA ILE A 255 53.83 -29.89 95.15
C ILE A 255 53.04 -29.98 96.46
N ASP A 256 53.10 -31.17 97.08
CA ASP A 256 53.18 -31.37 98.54
C ASP A 256 53.69 -32.80 98.83
#